data_AF-A0A536FKF8-F1
#
_entry.id   AF-A0A536FKF8-F1
#
_cell.length_a   1.000
_cell.length_b   1.000
_cell.length_c   1.000
_cell.angle_alpha   90.00
_cell.angle_beta   90.00
_cell.angle_gamma   90.00
#
_symmetry.space_group_name_H-M   'P 1'
#
loop_
_entity.id
_entity.type
_entity.pdbx_description
1 polymer ?
#
loop_
_entity_poly.entity_id
_entity_poly.type
_entity_poly.pdbx_seq_one_letter_code
_entity_poly.pdbx_strand_id
1 'polypeptide(L)' 'MADPPATEEQLRRLKNTVMGAGYRLAQLAQSGELQAGASTELASISRDLTEAVGRLERLLAALHRDA' A
#
# COMPACT_ATOMS: atom_id res chain seq x y z
N MET A 1 -10.22 -6.63 25.86
CA MET A 1 -9.70 -6.05 24.61
C MET A 1 -10.90 -5.92 23.69
N ALA A 2 -11.41 -4.71 23.46
CA ALA A 2 -12.47 -4.53 22.47
C ALA A 2 -11.84 -4.73 21.09
N ASP A 3 -12.46 -5.54 20.23
CA ASP A 3 -11.99 -5.70 18.86
C ASP A 3 -12.08 -4.34 18.14
N PRO A 4 -11.08 -3.98 17.33
CA PRO A 4 -11.16 -2.76 16.53
C PRO A 4 -12.44 -2.82 15.67
N PRO A 5 -13.11 -1.67 15.44
CA PRO A 5 -14.31 -1.64 14.62
C PRO A 5 -14.00 -2.30 13.27
N ALA A 6 -14.93 -3.11 12.74
CA ALA A 6 -14.70 -3.94 11.55
C ALA A 6 -14.09 -3.14 10.38
N THR A 7 -14.47 -1.88 10.24
CA THR A 7 -13.93 -0.92 9.28
C THR A 7 -12.43 -0.64 9.46
N GLU A 8 -11.95 -0.48 10.70
CA GLU A 8 -10.52 -0.24 10.97
C GLU A 8 -9.69 -1.47 10.59
N GLU A 9 -10.14 -2.67 10.97
CA GLU A 9 -9.44 -3.91 10.63
C GLU A 9 -9.44 -4.16 9.11
N GLN A 10 -10.55 -3.89 8.42
CA GLN A 10 -10.61 -3.93 6.95
C GLN A 10 -9.62 -2.95 6.31
N LEU A 11 -9.53 -1.73 6.84
CA LEU A 11 -8.64 -0.70 6.32
C LEU A 11 -7.16 -1.04 6.58
N ARG A 12 -6.86 -1.63 7.76
CA ARG A 12 -5.53 -2.16 8.10
C ARG A 12 -5.11 -3.29 7.16
N ARG A 13 -6.01 -4.25 6.89
CA ARG A 13 -5.76 -5.34 5.92
C ARG A 13 -5.52 -4.80 4.53
N LEU A 14 -6.33 -3.84 4.08
CA LEU A 14 -6.15 -3.22 2.76
C LEU A 14 -4.79 -2.54 2.66
N LYS A 15 -4.40 -1.74 3.67
CA LYS A 15 -3.09 -1.10 3.72
C LYS A 15 -1.95 -2.11 3.60
N ASN A 16 -2.01 -3.20 4.36
CA ASN A 16 -0.97 -4.23 4.34
C ASN A 16 -0.88 -4.92 2.98
N THR A 17 -2.02 -5.21 2.34
CA THR A 17 -2.07 -5.78 0.99
C THR A 17 -1.45 -4.86 -0.05
N VAL A 18 -1.82 -3.57 -0.02
CA VAL A 18 -1.28 -2.55 -0.95
C VAL A 18 0.22 -2.39 -0.76
N MET A 19 0.69 -2.31 0.49
CA MET A 19 2.11 -2.23 0.83
C MET A 19 2.88 -3.45 0.33
N GLY A 20 2.37 -4.67 0.56
CA GLY A 20 3.00 -5.90 0.09
C GLY A 20 3.05 -6.01 -1.43
N ALA A 21 2.01 -5.54 -2.13
CA ALA A 21 2.02 -5.46 -3.60
C ALA A 21 3.07 -4.46 -4.10
N GLY A 22 3.11 -3.25 -3.52
CA GLY A 22 4.08 -2.21 -3.88
C GLY A 22 5.53 -2.66 -3.69
N TYR A 23 5.81 -3.37 -2.59
CA TYR A 23 7.13 -3.95 -2.32
C TYR A 23 7.56 -4.97 -3.38
N ARG A 24 6.68 -5.92 -3.74
CA ARG A 24 6.98 -6.94 -4.76
C ARG A 24 7.20 -6.32 -6.14
N LEU A 25 6.42 -5.30 -6.50
CA LEU A 25 6.58 -4.60 -7.78
C LEU A 25 7.89 -3.80 -7.81
N ALA A 26 8.29 -3.18 -6.70
CA ALA A 26 9.58 -2.50 -6.59
C ALA A 26 10.75 -3.48 -6.74
N GLN A 27 10.67 -4.66 -6.13
CA GLN A 27 11.68 -5.72 -6.30
C GLN A 27 11.76 -6.18 -7.76
N LEU A 28 10.62 -6.38 -8.41
CA LEU A 28 10.56 -6.78 -9.82
C LEU A 28 11.12 -5.69 -10.76
N ALA A 29 10.85 -4.41 -10.47
CA ALA A 29 11.42 -3.29 -11.22
C ALA A 29 12.97 -3.24 -11.13
N GLN A 30 13.52 -3.68 -9.99
CA GLN A 30 14.95 -3.65 -9.68
C GLN A 30 15.70 -4.94 -10.07
N SER A 31 15.01 -6.03 -10.42
CA SER A 31 15.65 -7.30 -10.75
C SER A 31 16.46 -7.27 -12.05
N GLY A 32 16.24 -6.28 -12.91
CA GLY A 32 16.88 -6.18 -14.22
C GLY A 32 16.33 -7.18 -15.25
N GLU A 33 15.33 -7.97 -14.90
CA GLU A 33 14.68 -8.95 -15.79
C GLU A 33 13.66 -8.30 -16.74
N LEU A 34 13.36 -7.02 -16.53
CA LEU A 34 12.37 -6.28 -17.30
C LEU A 34 13.01 -5.43 -18.39
N GLN A 35 12.31 -5.33 -19.52
CA GLN A 35 12.56 -4.28 -20.51
C GLN A 35 12.44 -2.90 -19.85
N ALA A 36 13.23 -1.93 -20.31
CA ALA A 36 13.31 -0.59 -19.70
C ALA A 36 11.94 0.11 -19.58
N GLY A 37 11.03 -0.08 -20.55
CA GLY A 37 9.66 0.43 -20.48
C GLY A 37 8.85 -0.18 -19.34
N ALA A 38 8.89 -1.50 -19.19
CA ALA A 38 8.19 -2.21 -18.12
C ALA A 38 8.73 -1.87 -16.72
N SER A 39 10.05 -1.68 -16.58
CA SER A 39 10.66 -1.22 -15.31
C SER A 39 10.16 0.19 -14.94
N THR A 40 10.05 1.09 -15.92
CA THR A 40 9.54 2.46 -15.71
C THR A 40 8.06 2.46 -15.31
N GLU A 41 7.23 1.65 -15.96
CA GLU A 41 5.81 1.49 -15.61
C GLU A 41 5.64 0.93 -14.20
N LEU A 42 6.39 -0.12 -13.83
CA LEU A 42 6.36 -0.66 -12.48
C LEU A 42 6.82 0.34 -11.42
N ALA A 43 7.83 1.16 -11.71
CA ALA A 43 8.25 2.24 -10.82
C ALA A 43 7.16 3.30 -10.66
N SER A 44 6.34 3.56 -11.69
CA SER A 44 5.16 4.42 -11.56
C SER A 44 4.09 3.78 -10.67
N ILE A 45 3.73 2.53 -10.94
CA ILE A 45 2.73 1.80 -10.14
C ILE A 45 3.16 1.69 -8.68
N SER A 46 4.44 1.44 -8.41
CA SER A 46 4.96 1.37 -7.04
C SER A 46 4.78 2.70 -6.29
N ARG A 47 5.01 3.85 -6.96
CA ARG A 47 4.76 5.18 -6.38
C ARG A 47 3.28 5.40 -6.08
N ASP A 48 2.40 5.05 -7.01
CA ASP A 48 0.94 5.19 -6.81
C ASP A 48 0.46 4.35 -5.62
N LEU A 49 1.01 3.15 -5.45
CA LEU A 49 0.72 2.29 -4.29
C LEU A 49 1.24 2.89 -2.98
N THR A 50 2.41 3.51 -2.99
CA THR A 50 2.92 4.25 -1.81
C THR A 50 2.01 5.41 -1.44
N GLU A 51 1.54 6.18 -2.41
CA GLU A 51 0.57 7.26 -2.15
C GLU A 51 -0.76 6.72 -1.59
N ALA A 52 -1.26 5.62 -2.13
CA ALA A 52 -2.46 4.96 -1.65
C ALA A 52 -2.31 4.49 -0.20
N VAL A 53 -1.16 3.91 0.17
CA VAL A 53 -0.84 3.56 1.57
C VAL A 53 -0.90 4.80 2.47
N GLY A 54 -0.29 5.92 2.07
CA GLY A 54 -0.36 7.15 2.86
C GLY A 54 -1.78 7.70 3.03
N ARG A 55 -2.66 7.52 2.04
CA ARG A 55 -4.09 7.85 2.18
C ARG A 55 -4.79 6.93 3.18
N LEU A 56 -4.53 5.63 3.13
CA LEU A 56 -5.09 4.65 4.07
C LEU A 56 -4.61 4.90 5.50
N GLU A 57 -3.36 5.30 5.70
CA GLU A 57 -2.83 5.67 7.01
C GLU A 57 -3.52 6.91 7.59
N ARG A 58 -3.77 7.94 6.77
CA ARG A 58 -4.54 9.11 7.19
C ARG A 58 -5.97 8.76 7.60
N LEU A 59 -6.62 7.85 6.86
CA LEU A 59 -7.96 7.36 7.19
C LEU A 59 -7.97 6.56 8.49
N LEU A 60 -7.01 5.65 8.69
CA LEU A 60 -6.85 4.93 9.96
C LEU A 60 -6.66 5.89 11.14
N ALA A 61 -5.79 6.90 10.98
CA ALA A 61 -5.55 7.90 12.01
C ALA A 61 -6.76 8.82 12.27
N ALA A 62 -7.68 8.97 11.31
CA ALA A 62 -8.95 9.65 11.54
C ALA A 62 -9.88 8.77 12.38
N LEU A 63 -10.03 7.49 12.01
CA LEU A 63 -10.85 6.52 12.76
C LEU A 63 -10.38 6.36 14.21
N HIS A 64 -9.08 6.38 14.48
CA HIS A 64 -8.54 6.34 15.84
C HIS A 64 -8.78 7.60 16.67
N ARG A 65 -9.01 8.75 16.03
CA ARG A 65 -9.35 10.00 16.74
C ARG A 65 -10.84 10.09 17.08
N ASP A 66 -11.68 9.41 16.31
CA ASP A 66 -13.13 9.41 16.46
C ASP A 66 -13.66 8.24 17.33
N ALA A 67 -12.76 7.36 17.80
CA ALA A 67 -13.06 6.19 18.65
C ALA A 67 -12.71 6.46 20.12
#